data_AF-A0A821IJP8-F1
#
_entry.id   AF-A0A821IJP8-F1
#
_cell.length_a   1.000
_cell.length_b   1.000
_cell.length_c   1.000
_cell.angle_alpha   90.00
_cell.angle_beta   90.00
_cell.angle_gamma   90.00
#
_symmetry.space_group_name_H-M   'P 1'
#
loop_
_entity.id
_entity.type
_entity.pdbx_description
1 polymer ?
#
loop_
_entity_poly.entity_id
_entity_poly.type
_entity_poly.pdbx_seq_one_letter_code
_entity_poly.pdbx_strand_id
1 'polypeptide(L)'
;MINLQTIDLSNNQFLKFPDTLVYLEQLTTLIYSQEHGIHINKLSVDFIHLCNLKKLDLSHNIFNEIPDMIYNLTKLEYLNMSYNLLTSIDNNRLKQLKNFKTIILNGNNFTSFPSILYQFETLHINENPLCLAPPNDFINDKYISATSNLYVQINDKYEEKLFEIYQQIFIENLTSYDIENLSTRFKLSKTDMNDFREKYSHLKRENKIEILLNIWKQKRGSLANSDALYKFAQLIGDKNLVQKMQKTYLLARKIRI
;
A
#
# COMPACT_ATOMS: atom_id res chain seq x y z
N MET A 1 -33.84 -31.45 15.95
CA MET A 1 -32.75 -30.93 15.09
C MET A 1 -32.31 -29.60 15.64
N ILE A 2 -31.01 -29.35 15.72
CA ILE A 2 -30.45 -28.10 16.26
C ILE A 2 -30.41 -27.08 15.11
N ASN A 3 -31.21 -26.01 15.20
CA ASN A 3 -31.32 -24.95 14.18
C ASN A 3 -30.23 -23.87 14.36
N LEU A 4 -28.98 -24.28 14.50
CA LEU A 4 -27.91 -23.33 14.78
C LEU A 4 -27.52 -22.59 13.49
N GLN A 5 -27.79 -21.28 13.46
CA GLN A 5 -27.55 -20.43 12.28
C GLN A 5 -26.25 -19.63 12.37
N THR A 6 -25.75 -19.39 13.58
CA THR A 6 -24.57 -18.58 13.84
C THR A 6 -23.68 -19.30 14.84
N ILE A 7 -22.39 -19.37 14.51
CA ILE A 7 -21.35 -19.91 15.38
C ILE A 7 -20.18 -18.95 15.42
N ASP A 8 -19.68 -18.73 16.63
CA ASP A 8 -18.43 -18.03 16.87
C ASP A 8 -17.47 -18.98 17.59
N LEU A 9 -16.33 -19.25 16.97
CA LEU A 9 -15.22 -20.04 17.48
C LEU A 9 -13.93 -19.23 17.52
N SER A 10 -14.04 -17.91 17.67
CA SER A 10 -12.88 -17.04 17.77
C SER A 10 -12.06 -17.33 19.02
N ASN A 11 -10.75 -17.07 18.94
CA ASN A 11 -9.80 -17.20 20.04
C ASN A 11 -9.82 -18.57 20.75
N ASN A 12 -9.94 -19.64 19.97
CA ASN A 12 -9.93 -21.01 20.46
C ASN A 12 -8.56 -21.66 20.34
N GLN A 13 -8.42 -22.84 20.96
CA GLN A 13 -7.18 -23.62 20.96
C GLN A 13 -7.27 -24.85 20.05
N PHE A 14 -8.08 -24.77 18.99
CA PHE A 14 -8.17 -25.88 18.05
C PHE A 14 -6.91 -25.94 17.18
N LEU A 15 -6.21 -27.08 17.23
CA LEU A 15 -5.04 -27.34 16.37
C LEU A 15 -5.39 -27.40 14.88
N LYS A 16 -6.66 -27.63 14.56
CA LYS A 16 -7.22 -27.62 13.21
C LYS A 16 -8.68 -27.17 13.26
N PHE A 17 -9.21 -26.70 12.13
CA PHE A 17 -10.63 -26.43 12.01
C PHE A 17 -11.46 -27.65 12.44
N PRO A 18 -12.52 -27.49 13.26
CA PRO A 18 -13.35 -28.60 13.70
C PRO A 18 -14.26 -29.07 12.56
N ASP A 19 -13.79 -30.07 11.83
CA ASP A 19 -14.46 -30.64 10.65
C ASP A 19 -15.89 -31.12 10.93
N THR A 20 -16.25 -31.39 12.19
CA THR A 20 -17.62 -31.76 12.58
C THR A 20 -18.65 -30.63 12.40
N LEU A 21 -18.22 -29.38 12.23
CA LEU A 21 -19.14 -28.27 11.94
C LEU A 21 -19.86 -28.42 10.60
N VAL A 22 -19.30 -29.18 9.67
CA VAL A 22 -19.85 -29.37 8.33
C VAL A 22 -21.24 -30.03 8.35
N TYR A 23 -21.60 -30.71 9.45
CA TYR A 23 -22.92 -31.30 9.67
C TYR A 23 -23.99 -30.28 10.07
N LEU A 24 -23.63 -29.01 10.28
CA LEU A 24 -24.56 -27.94 10.63
C LEU A 24 -25.07 -27.27 9.35
N GLU A 25 -25.93 -28.00 8.63
CA GLU A 25 -26.43 -27.59 7.32
C GLU A 25 -27.18 -26.25 7.33
N GLN A 26 -27.73 -25.83 8.47
CA GLN A 26 -28.45 -24.55 8.62
C GLN A 26 -27.53 -23.38 8.98
N LEU A 27 -26.21 -23.59 9.06
CA LEU A 27 -25.26 -22.56 9.43
C LEU A 27 -25.18 -21.51 8.32
N THR A 28 -25.40 -20.25 8.69
CA THR A 28 -25.37 -19.10 7.79
C THR A 28 -24.24 -18.13 8.14
N THR A 29 -23.78 -18.14 9.38
CA THR A 29 -22.69 -17.29 9.86
C THR A 29 -21.69 -18.12 10.65
N LEU A 30 -20.43 -18.07 10.23
CA LEU A 30 -19.32 -18.68 10.93
C LEU A 30 -18.24 -17.64 11.17
N ILE A 31 -17.88 -17.46 12.44
CA ILE A 31 -16.78 -16.59 12.86
C ILE A 31 -15.69 -17.50 13.44
N TYR A 32 -14.50 -17.44 12.85
CA TYR A 32 -13.31 -18.17 13.26
C TYR A 32 -12.10 -17.21 13.23
N SER A 33 -12.17 -16.14 14.04
CA SER A 33 -11.09 -15.16 14.14
C SER A 33 -10.12 -15.55 15.25
N GLN A 34 -8.83 -15.70 14.97
CA GLN A 34 -7.87 -16.27 15.95
C GLN A 34 -6.82 -15.28 16.46
N GLU A 35 -7.21 -14.03 16.75
CA GLU A 35 -6.30 -12.99 17.25
C GLU A 35 -5.47 -13.41 18.48
N HIS A 36 -6.11 -14.12 19.41
CA HIS A 36 -5.49 -14.65 20.63
C HIS A 36 -5.53 -16.18 20.70
N GLY A 37 -5.89 -16.83 19.59
CA GLY A 37 -6.08 -18.28 19.50
C GLY A 37 -4.96 -19.00 18.76
N ILE A 38 -5.24 -20.25 18.38
CA ILE A 38 -4.36 -21.00 17.47
C ILE A 38 -4.73 -20.68 16.03
N HIS A 39 -3.80 -20.03 15.33
CA HIS A 39 -3.95 -19.72 13.91
C HIS A 39 -3.95 -20.98 13.05
N ILE A 40 -4.80 -21.00 12.03
CA ILE A 40 -4.82 -22.05 11.01
C ILE A 40 -4.44 -21.49 9.64
N ASN A 41 -3.96 -22.36 8.74
CA ASN A 41 -3.62 -22.02 7.35
C ASN A 41 -4.42 -22.82 6.31
N LYS A 42 -5.31 -23.72 6.74
CA LYS A 42 -6.06 -24.61 5.86
C LYS A 42 -7.42 -24.96 6.44
N LEU A 43 -8.35 -25.19 5.54
CA LEU A 43 -9.65 -25.80 5.80
C LEU A 43 -9.65 -27.22 5.22
N SER A 44 -10.44 -28.12 5.80
CA SER A 44 -10.66 -29.45 5.21
C SER A 44 -11.54 -29.36 3.97
N VAL A 45 -11.46 -30.37 3.11
CA VAL A 45 -12.29 -30.45 1.90
C VAL A 45 -13.78 -30.43 2.22
N ASP A 46 -14.18 -30.95 3.38
CA ASP A 46 -15.57 -31.03 3.81
C ASP A 46 -16.19 -29.66 4.08
N PHE A 47 -15.40 -28.59 4.16
CA PHE A 47 -15.90 -27.22 4.31
C PHE A 47 -16.88 -26.80 3.19
N ILE A 48 -16.81 -27.46 2.02
CA ILE A 48 -17.77 -27.28 0.92
C ILE A 48 -19.22 -27.59 1.31
N HIS A 49 -19.45 -28.39 2.36
CA HIS A 49 -20.79 -28.78 2.81
C HIS A 49 -21.50 -27.66 3.58
N LEU A 50 -20.81 -26.61 3.99
CA LEU A 50 -21.39 -25.41 4.60
C LEU A 50 -22.05 -24.49 3.55
N CYS A 51 -22.81 -25.08 2.62
CA CYS A 51 -23.33 -24.44 1.41
C CYS A 51 -24.36 -23.32 1.68
N ASN A 52 -24.86 -23.22 2.93
CA ASN A 52 -25.76 -22.17 3.38
C ASN A 52 -25.05 -20.96 4.02
N LEU A 53 -23.71 -20.98 4.13
CA LEU A 53 -22.94 -19.85 4.63
C LEU A 53 -23.16 -18.60 3.78
N LYS A 54 -23.48 -17.52 4.47
CA LYS A 54 -23.60 -16.16 3.95
C LYS A 54 -22.50 -15.26 4.47
N LYS A 55 -22.04 -15.49 5.71
CA LYS A 55 -20.99 -14.70 6.35
C LYS A 55 -19.91 -15.62 6.89
N LEU A 56 -18.68 -15.36 6.48
CA LEU A 56 -17.51 -16.09 6.93
C LEU A 56 -16.44 -15.11 7.42
N ASP A 57 -15.98 -15.29 8.64
CA ASP A 57 -14.82 -14.58 9.18
C ASP A 57 -13.70 -15.57 9.49
N LEU A 58 -12.57 -15.42 8.81
CA LEU A 58 -11.33 -16.17 9.00
C LEU A 58 -10.17 -15.20 9.30
N SER A 59 -10.47 -14.02 9.83
CA SER A 59 -9.43 -13.03 10.19
C SER A 59 -8.46 -13.55 11.24
N HIS A 60 -7.30 -12.90 11.35
CA HIS A 60 -6.27 -13.27 12.33
C HIS A 60 -5.91 -14.75 12.26
N ASN A 61 -5.56 -15.20 11.07
CA ASN A 61 -5.07 -16.55 10.81
C ASN A 61 -3.80 -16.45 9.96
N ILE A 62 -3.35 -17.57 9.39
CA ILE A 62 -2.10 -17.62 8.62
C ILE A 62 -2.35 -18.20 7.21
N PHE A 63 -3.48 -17.83 6.60
CA PHE A 63 -3.79 -18.21 5.22
C PHE A 63 -2.93 -17.41 4.23
N ASN A 64 -2.23 -18.11 3.34
CA ASN A 64 -1.44 -17.50 2.25
C ASN A 64 -2.25 -17.27 0.96
N GLU A 65 -3.39 -17.96 0.84
CA GLU A 65 -4.36 -17.86 -0.24
C GLU A 65 -5.77 -18.05 0.32
N ILE A 66 -6.79 -17.61 -0.42
CA ILE A 66 -8.18 -17.93 -0.10
C ILE A 66 -8.40 -19.42 -0.41
N PRO A 67 -8.76 -20.26 0.57
CA PRO A 67 -8.95 -21.69 0.35
C PRO A 67 -9.98 -22.01 -0.74
N ASP A 68 -9.67 -23.01 -1.56
CA ASP A 68 -10.47 -23.48 -2.69
C ASP A 68 -11.95 -23.68 -2.40
N MET A 69 -12.24 -24.18 -1.20
CA MET A 69 -13.58 -24.51 -0.74
C MET A 69 -14.47 -23.27 -0.61
N ILE A 70 -13.89 -22.10 -0.32
CA ILE A 70 -14.63 -20.84 -0.16
C ILE A 70 -15.28 -20.43 -1.49
N TYR A 71 -14.63 -20.68 -2.62
CA TYR A 71 -15.18 -20.35 -3.94
C TYR A 71 -16.42 -21.19 -4.31
N ASN A 72 -16.67 -22.30 -3.61
CA ASN A 72 -17.86 -23.13 -3.80
C ASN A 72 -19.07 -22.66 -2.96
N LEU A 73 -18.87 -21.70 -2.05
CA LEU A 73 -19.93 -21.17 -1.19
C LEU A 73 -20.77 -20.12 -1.93
N THR A 74 -21.61 -20.58 -2.85
CA THR A 74 -22.39 -19.71 -3.76
C THR A 74 -23.35 -18.73 -3.08
N LYS A 75 -23.69 -18.98 -1.81
CA LYS A 75 -24.52 -18.09 -0.97
C LYS A 75 -23.71 -17.08 -0.15
N LEU A 76 -22.38 -17.11 -0.24
CA LEU A 76 -21.52 -16.22 0.52
C LEU A 76 -21.73 -14.76 0.06
N GLU A 77 -22.03 -13.90 1.02
CA GLU A 77 -22.25 -12.47 0.84
C GLU A 77 -21.11 -11.64 1.46
N TYR A 78 -20.49 -12.15 2.52
CA TYR A 78 -19.44 -11.50 3.31
C TYR A 78 -18.28 -12.45 3.60
N LEU A 79 -17.05 -11.99 3.35
CA LEU A 79 -15.83 -12.69 3.72
C LEU A 79 -14.85 -11.72 4.37
N ASN A 80 -14.43 -12.06 5.59
CA ASN A 80 -13.32 -11.40 6.26
C ASN A 80 -12.08 -12.31 6.28
N MET A 81 -11.00 -11.84 5.68
CA MET A 81 -9.69 -12.48 5.65
C MET A 81 -8.61 -11.49 6.13
N SER A 82 -8.96 -10.49 6.94
CA SER A 82 -7.98 -9.54 7.47
C SER A 82 -6.94 -10.22 8.35
N TYR A 83 -5.75 -9.63 8.44
CA TYR A 83 -4.66 -10.16 9.29
C TYR A 83 -4.36 -11.63 8.96
N ASN A 84 -4.07 -11.86 7.68
CA ASN A 84 -3.60 -13.13 7.13
C ASN A 84 -2.31 -12.86 6.33
N LEU A 85 -1.88 -13.82 5.51
CA LEU A 85 -0.64 -13.73 4.72
C LEU A 85 -0.93 -13.70 3.21
N LEU A 86 -2.13 -13.22 2.82
CA LEU A 86 -2.56 -13.22 1.42
C LEU A 86 -1.69 -12.29 0.56
N THR A 87 -1.24 -12.79 -0.58
CA THR A 87 -0.44 -12.00 -1.56
C THR A 87 -1.20 -11.73 -2.85
N SER A 88 -2.20 -12.56 -3.16
CA SER A 88 -3.01 -12.48 -4.38
C SER A 88 -4.39 -13.11 -4.15
N ILE A 89 -5.30 -12.89 -5.09
CA ILE A 89 -6.63 -13.53 -5.11
C ILE A 89 -6.89 -14.03 -6.54
N ASP A 90 -7.55 -15.18 -6.65
CA ASP A 90 -8.02 -15.69 -7.94
C ASP A 90 -9.26 -14.91 -8.40
N ASN A 91 -9.03 -13.97 -9.32
CA ASN A 91 -10.08 -13.15 -9.91
C ASN A 91 -11.21 -13.97 -10.57
N ASN A 92 -10.87 -15.08 -11.23
CA ASN A 92 -11.85 -15.87 -11.99
C ASN A 92 -12.77 -16.63 -11.06
N ARG A 93 -12.21 -17.20 -9.99
CA ARG A 93 -12.99 -17.96 -9.01
C ARG A 93 -13.81 -17.05 -8.11
N LEU A 94 -13.25 -15.93 -7.67
CA LEU A 94 -14.00 -14.98 -6.85
C LEU A 94 -15.21 -14.40 -7.61
N LYS A 95 -15.10 -14.22 -8.94
CA LYS A 95 -16.22 -13.80 -9.80
C LYS A 95 -17.39 -14.80 -9.83
N GLN A 96 -17.18 -16.07 -9.49
CA GLN A 96 -18.25 -17.08 -9.48
C GLN A 96 -19.21 -16.89 -8.29
N LEU A 97 -18.78 -16.17 -7.24
CA LEU A 97 -19.60 -15.88 -6.06
C LEU A 97 -20.59 -14.74 -6.37
N LYS A 98 -21.70 -15.06 -7.05
CA LYS A 98 -22.67 -14.08 -7.56
C LYS A 98 -23.37 -13.23 -6.50
N ASN A 99 -23.45 -13.72 -5.27
CA ASN A 99 -24.10 -13.02 -4.15
C ASN A 99 -23.10 -12.23 -3.28
N PHE A 100 -21.82 -12.24 -3.65
CA PHE A 100 -20.75 -11.73 -2.81
C PHE A 100 -20.69 -10.21 -2.88
N LYS A 101 -20.79 -9.56 -1.72
CA LYS A 101 -20.96 -8.11 -1.57
C LYS A 101 -19.82 -7.46 -0.82
N THR A 102 -19.28 -8.13 0.19
CA THR A 102 -18.32 -7.51 1.10
C THR A 102 -17.09 -8.39 1.27
N ILE A 103 -15.92 -7.79 1.07
CA ILE A 103 -14.64 -8.42 1.33
C ILE A 103 -13.74 -7.52 2.17
N ILE A 104 -13.17 -8.10 3.22
CA ILE A 104 -12.25 -7.42 4.14
C ILE A 104 -10.90 -8.12 4.08
N LEU A 105 -9.86 -7.38 3.68
CA LEU A 105 -8.51 -7.85 3.35
C LEU A 105 -7.43 -7.03 4.07
N ASN A 106 -7.78 -6.25 5.09
CA ASN A 106 -6.82 -5.42 5.82
C ASN A 106 -5.67 -6.26 6.37
N GLY A 107 -4.46 -5.72 6.46
CA GLY A 107 -3.36 -6.42 7.16
C GLY A 107 -2.91 -7.71 6.44
N ASN A 108 -2.78 -7.66 5.12
CA ASN A 108 -2.27 -8.77 4.31
C ASN A 108 -0.99 -8.32 3.57
N ASN A 109 -0.52 -9.12 2.61
CA ASN A 109 0.72 -8.90 1.86
C ASN A 109 0.45 -8.54 0.38
N PHE A 110 -0.66 -7.87 0.08
CA PHE A 110 -0.95 -7.41 -1.29
C PHE A 110 0.01 -6.30 -1.72
N THR A 111 0.75 -6.52 -2.81
CA THR A 111 1.65 -5.51 -3.41
C THR A 111 1.01 -4.76 -4.57
N SER A 112 -0.10 -5.27 -5.10
CA SER A 112 -0.90 -4.66 -6.15
C SER A 112 -2.39 -4.88 -5.89
N PHE A 113 -3.22 -4.01 -6.46
CA PHE A 113 -4.67 -4.12 -6.36
C PHE A 113 -5.19 -5.23 -7.28
N PRO A 114 -5.83 -6.29 -6.75
CA PRO A 114 -6.49 -7.28 -7.59
C PRO A 114 -7.67 -6.62 -8.31
N SER A 115 -7.70 -6.73 -9.64
CA SER A 115 -8.70 -6.05 -10.46
C SER A 115 -10.11 -6.42 -10.04
N ILE A 116 -10.42 -7.69 -9.75
CA ILE A 116 -11.79 -8.12 -9.45
C ILE A 116 -12.47 -7.39 -8.28
N LEU A 117 -11.71 -6.79 -7.35
CA LEU A 117 -12.26 -6.24 -6.12
C LEU A 117 -13.16 -5.01 -6.33
N TYR A 118 -13.09 -4.33 -7.49
CA TYR A 118 -13.97 -3.18 -7.81
C TYR A 118 -15.45 -3.55 -7.94
N GLN A 119 -15.78 -4.84 -8.10
CA GLN A 119 -17.16 -5.24 -8.34
C GLN A 119 -17.98 -5.36 -7.05
N PHE A 120 -17.34 -5.39 -5.88
CA PHE A 120 -18.01 -5.66 -4.60
C PHE A 120 -18.62 -4.41 -3.98
N GLU A 121 -19.73 -4.51 -3.26
CA GLU A 121 -20.36 -3.36 -2.60
C GLU A 121 -19.44 -2.69 -1.57
N THR A 122 -18.70 -3.49 -0.80
CA THR A 122 -17.80 -3.01 0.26
C THR A 122 -16.45 -3.72 0.17
N LEU A 123 -15.36 -2.97 0.21
CA LEU A 123 -13.99 -3.47 0.16
C LEU A 123 -13.11 -2.71 1.16
N HIS A 124 -12.46 -3.42 2.07
CA HIS A 124 -11.38 -2.86 2.89
C HIS A 124 -10.07 -3.61 2.58
N ILE A 125 -8.99 -2.89 2.24
CA ILE A 125 -7.68 -3.47 1.90
C ILE A 125 -6.51 -2.65 2.49
N ASN A 126 -6.78 -1.91 3.56
CA ASN A 126 -5.77 -1.11 4.26
C ASN A 126 -4.66 -1.99 4.84
N GLU A 127 -3.58 -1.39 5.33
CA GLU A 127 -2.49 -2.15 5.99
C GLU A 127 -1.90 -3.26 5.10
N ASN A 128 -1.81 -2.99 3.78
CA ASN A 128 -1.15 -3.85 2.81
C ASN A 128 0.02 -3.11 2.16
N PRO A 129 1.11 -3.79 1.77
CA PRO A 129 2.29 -3.19 1.14
C PRO A 129 2.05 -2.84 -0.34
N LEU A 130 0.94 -2.16 -0.65
CA LEU A 130 0.53 -1.81 -2.01
C LEU A 130 1.51 -0.79 -2.59
N CYS A 131 2.14 -1.15 -3.72
CA CYS A 131 3.18 -0.34 -4.35
C CYS A 131 2.64 0.61 -5.42
N LEU A 132 1.42 0.38 -5.91
CA LEU A 132 0.83 1.15 -7.00
C LEU A 132 -0.47 1.78 -6.52
N ALA A 133 -0.69 3.03 -6.92
CA ALA A 133 -1.95 3.70 -6.68
C ALA A 133 -3.12 2.84 -7.22
N PRO A 134 -4.28 2.86 -6.55
CA PRO A 134 -5.45 2.14 -7.02
C PRO A 134 -5.73 2.43 -8.51
N PRO A 135 -6.21 1.45 -9.30
CA PRO A 135 -6.73 1.72 -10.63
C PRO A 135 -7.72 2.88 -10.60
N ASN A 136 -7.86 3.65 -11.69
CA ASN A 136 -8.79 4.79 -11.71
C ASN A 136 -10.23 4.39 -11.31
N ASP A 137 -10.62 3.14 -11.60
CA ASP A 137 -11.93 2.57 -11.24
C ASP A 137 -12.17 2.45 -9.72
N PHE A 138 -11.11 2.44 -8.92
CA PHE A 138 -11.16 2.47 -7.45
C PHE A 138 -11.34 3.89 -6.90
N ILE A 139 -11.03 4.93 -7.68
CA ILE A 139 -11.14 6.35 -7.28
C ILE A 139 -12.57 6.83 -7.57
N ASN A 140 -13.56 6.16 -6.98
CA ASN A 140 -14.96 6.57 -6.99
C ASN A 140 -15.45 6.72 -5.55
N ASP A 141 -16.45 7.57 -5.31
CA ASP A 141 -17.00 7.91 -3.98
C ASP A 141 -17.28 6.69 -3.09
N LYS A 142 -17.57 5.54 -3.72
CA LYS A 142 -17.83 4.24 -3.08
C LYS A 142 -16.65 3.70 -2.25
N TYR A 143 -15.40 3.96 -2.61
CA TYR A 143 -14.21 3.39 -1.94
C TYR A 143 -13.26 4.45 -1.38
N ILE A 144 -13.68 5.72 -1.32
CA ILE A 144 -12.83 6.81 -0.81
C ILE A 144 -12.35 6.52 0.61
N SER A 145 -13.18 5.99 1.51
CA SER A 145 -12.75 5.65 2.88
C SER A 145 -11.72 4.51 2.95
N ALA A 146 -11.79 3.55 2.01
CA ALA A 146 -10.88 2.42 1.91
C ALA A 146 -9.58 2.75 1.16
N THR A 147 -9.55 3.87 0.43
CA THR A 147 -8.42 4.25 -0.41
C THR A 147 -7.79 5.58 -0.02
N SER A 148 -8.43 6.45 0.77
CA SER A 148 -7.93 7.81 1.06
C SER A 148 -6.59 7.80 1.79
N ASN A 149 -6.49 7.05 2.88
CA ASN A 149 -5.26 6.97 3.67
C ASN A 149 -4.15 6.29 2.87
N LEU A 150 -4.51 5.27 2.10
CA LEU A 150 -3.59 4.55 1.24
C LEU A 150 -3.11 5.40 0.06
N TYR A 151 -3.98 6.20 -0.54
CA TYR A 151 -3.64 7.10 -1.64
C TYR A 151 -2.67 8.18 -1.17
N VAL A 152 -2.88 8.73 0.02
CA VAL A 152 -1.93 9.66 0.65
C VAL A 152 -0.59 8.98 0.87
N GLN A 153 -0.55 7.79 1.49
CA GLN A 153 0.70 7.06 1.74
C GLN A 153 1.47 6.67 0.47
N ILE A 154 0.77 6.18 -0.56
CA ILE A 154 1.37 5.82 -1.84
C ILE A 154 1.90 7.08 -2.55
N ASN A 155 1.14 8.17 -2.51
CA ASN A 155 1.55 9.43 -3.12
C ASN A 155 2.76 10.04 -2.38
N ASP A 156 2.81 9.93 -1.05
CA ASP A 156 3.96 10.37 -0.25
C ASP A 156 5.21 9.54 -0.57
N LYS A 157 5.07 8.22 -0.70
CA LYS A 157 6.19 7.33 -1.07
C LYS A 157 6.66 7.56 -2.51
N TYR A 158 5.73 7.78 -3.45
CA TYR A 158 6.05 8.16 -4.82
C TYR A 158 6.81 9.49 -4.86
N GLU A 159 6.34 10.47 -4.09
CA GLU A 159 6.95 11.78 -4.00
C GLU A 159 8.36 11.72 -3.40
N GLU A 160 8.57 10.92 -2.35
CA GLU A 160 9.88 10.72 -1.75
C GLU A 160 10.88 10.13 -2.74
N LYS A 161 10.46 9.11 -3.50
CA LYS A 161 11.32 8.45 -4.49
C LYS A 161 11.58 9.32 -5.72
N LEU A 162 10.58 10.07 -6.17
CA LEU A 162 10.76 11.05 -7.25
C LEU A 162 11.71 12.17 -6.81
N PHE A 163 11.60 12.61 -5.56
CA PHE A 163 12.52 13.58 -4.97
C PHE A 163 13.97 13.07 -4.97
N GLU A 164 14.22 11.84 -4.54
CA GLU A 164 15.57 11.23 -4.55
C GLU A 164 16.17 11.19 -5.96
N ILE A 165 15.38 10.77 -6.95
CA ILE A 165 15.80 10.74 -8.36
C ILE A 165 16.17 12.15 -8.84
N TYR A 166 15.32 13.14 -8.53
CA TYR A 166 15.58 14.52 -8.89
C TYR A 166 16.80 15.10 -8.17
N GLN A 167 16.98 14.77 -6.89
CA GLN A 167 18.14 15.15 -6.10
C GLN A 167 19.43 14.65 -6.75
N GLN A 168 19.46 13.38 -7.16
CA GLN A 168 20.63 12.80 -7.80
C GLN A 168 20.91 13.43 -9.18
N ILE A 169 19.88 13.61 -10.01
CA ILE A 169 20.02 14.32 -11.29
C ILE A 169 20.56 15.74 -11.05
N PHE A 170 20.07 16.43 -10.03
CA PHE A 170 20.49 17.78 -9.68
C PHE A 170 21.96 17.82 -9.26
N ILE A 171 22.41 16.92 -8.40
CA ILE A 171 23.80 16.81 -7.94
C ILE A 171 24.75 16.53 -9.11
N GLU A 172 24.40 15.58 -9.98
CA GLU A 172 25.27 15.13 -11.07
C GLU A 172 25.39 16.14 -12.22
N ASN A 173 24.37 16.99 -12.42
CA ASN A 173 24.27 17.82 -13.63
C ASN A 173 24.41 19.31 -13.40
N LEU A 174 24.25 19.78 -12.16
CA LEU A 174 24.44 21.18 -11.86
C LEU A 174 25.95 21.48 -11.85
N THR A 175 26.59 21.77 -12.97
CA THR A 175 28.07 21.94 -13.05
C THR A 175 28.53 23.39 -12.93
N SER A 176 27.70 24.35 -13.31
CA SER A 176 28.07 25.76 -13.51
C SER A 176 27.69 26.72 -12.38
N TYR A 177 26.98 26.23 -11.36
CA TYR A 177 26.36 27.09 -10.35
C TYR A 177 27.11 27.07 -9.02
N ASP A 178 27.40 28.26 -8.48
CA ASP A 178 28.11 28.43 -7.22
C ASP A 178 27.28 28.00 -6.01
N ILE A 179 27.95 27.36 -5.05
CA ILE A 179 27.36 26.89 -3.77
C ILE A 179 26.71 28.06 -3.00
N GLU A 180 27.29 29.26 -3.09
CA GLU A 180 26.73 30.47 -2.45
C GLU A 180 25.45 30.98 -3.13
N ASN A 181 25.35 30.81 -4.44
CA ASN A 181 24.13 31.16 -5.14
C ASN A 181 23.02 30.14 -4.84
N LEU A 182 23.39 28.87 -4.59
CA LEU A 182 22.44 27.81 -4.19
C LEU A 182 21.86 28.09 -2.81
N SER A 183 22.72 28.39 -1.83
CA SER A 183 22.30 28.65 -0.46
C SER A 183 21.33 29.83 -0.36
N THR A 184 21.60 30.88 -1.13
CA THR A 184 20.73 32.06 -1.24
C THR A 184 19.35 31.69 -1.78
N ARG A 185 19.27 30.83 -2.80
CA ARG A 185 18.00 30.36 -3.38
C ARG A 185 17.24 29.42 -2.46
N PHE A 186 17.94 28.58 -1.71
CA PHE A 186 17.36 27.75 -0.66
C PHE A 186 16.89 28.57 0.55
N LYS A 187 17.22 29.87 0.60
CA LYS A 187 16.96 30.79 1.71
C LYS A 187 17.60 30.30 3.01
N LEU A 188 18.82 29.76 2.91
CA LEU A 188 19.61 29.39 4.08
C LEU A 188 20.15 30.66 4.75
N SER A 189 20.19 30.65 6.09
CA SER A 189 20.69 31.81 6.83
C SER A 189 22.21 31.92 6.71
N LYS A 190 22.73 33.12 6.99
CA LYS A 190 24.19 33.35 7.04
C LYS A 190 24.87 32.43 8.07
N THR A 191 24.20 32.17 9.18
CA THR A 191 24.68 31.26 10.24
C THR A 191 24.81 29.84 9.73
N ASP A 192 23.78 29.32 9.04
CA ASP A 192 23.84 27.97 8.43
C ASP A 192 25.01 27.83 7.46
N MET A 193 25.27 28.89 6.69
CA MET A 193 26.37 28.90 5.71
C MET A 193 27.75 29.03 6.35
N ASN A 194 27.87 29.66 7.52
CA ASN A 194 29.14 29.69 8.24
C ASN A 194 29.47 28.31 8.79
N ASP A 195 28.53 27.66 9.47
CA ASP A 195 28.68 26.29 9.98
C ASP A 195 28.97 25.31 8.85
N PHE A 196 28.25 25.46 7.72
CA PHE A 196 28.46 24.64 6.53
C PHE A 196 29.89 24.78 5.98
N ARG A 197 30.40 26.01 5.85
CA ARG A 197 31.75 26.26 5.34
C ARG A 197 32.81 25.67 6.27
N GLU A 198 32.67 25.87 7.57
CA GLU A 198 33.61 25.35 8.56
C GLU A 198 33.68 23.82 8.51
N LYS A 199 32.50 23.17 8.51
CA LYS A 199 32.39 21.72 8.63
C LYS A 199 32.66 20.96 7.33
N TYR A 200 32.35 21.55 6.17
CA TYR A 200 32.31 20.82 4.90
C TYR A 200 33.23 21.39 3.81
N SER A 201 34.10 22.36 4.11
CA SER A 201 35.04 22.98 3.16
C SER A 201 35.91 21.98 2.40
N HIS A 202 36.32 20.89 3.04
CA HIS A 202 37.19 19.84 2.49
C HIS A 202 36.49 18.88 1.50
N LEU A 203 35.16 18.86 1.49
CA LEU A 203 34.40 17.92 0.67
C LEU A 203 34.40 18.31 -0.83
N LYS A 204 34.19 17.30 -1.67
CA LYS A 204 33.91 17.49 -3.10
C LYS A 204 32.60 18.25 -3.30
N ARG A 205 32.46 18.86 -4.46
CA ARG A 205 31.34 19.76 -4.79
C ARG A 205 29.99 19.04 -4.75
N GLU A 206 29.94 17.81 -5.24
CA GLU A 206 28.74 16.97 -5.28
C GLU A 206 28.21 16.72 -3.87
N ASN A 207 29.10 16.30 -2.95
CA ASN A 207 28.77 16.06 -1.55
C ASN A 207 28.31 17.35 -0.85
N LYS A 208 28.90 18.49 -1.19
CA LYS A 208 28.47 19.80 -0.67
C LYS A 208 27.05 20.15 -1.11
N ILE A 209 26.71 19.90 -2.38
CA ILE A 209 25.35 20.13 -2.91
C ILE A 209 24.35 19.20 -2.25
N GLU A 210 24.70 17.93 -2.09
CA GLU A 210 23.87 16.94 -1.40
C GLU A 210 23.53 17.37 0.03
N ILE A 211 24.55 17.79 0.81
CA ILE A 211 24.36 18.28 2.17
C ILE A 211 23.46 19.52 2.20
N LEU A 212 23.66 20.48 1.28
CA LEU A 212 22.79 21.67 1.20
C LEU A 212 21.34 21.32 0.87
N LEU A 213 21.11 20.36 -0.04
CA LEU A 213 19.77 19.87 -0.36
C LEU A 213 19.12 19.19 0.85
N ASN A 214 19.89 18.43 1.64
CA ASN A 214 19.40 17.80 2.86
C ASN A 214 19.04 18.82 3.94
N ILE A 215 19.88 19.84 4.16
CA ILE A 215 19.58 20.96 5.07
C ILE A 215 18.32 21.69 4.60
N TRP A 216 18.20 21.96 3.30
CA TRP A 216 17.03 22.60 2.72
C TRP A 216 15.75 21.76 2.94
N LYS A 217 15.81 20.43 2.70
CA LYS A 217 14.71 19.50 2.95
C LYS A 217 14.31 19.50 4.43
N GLN A 218 15.28 19.41 5.33
CA GLN A 218 15.03 19.41 6.78
C GLN A 218 14.33 20.70 7.25
N LYS A 219 14.74 21.86 6.73
CA LYS A 219 14.13 23.15 7.14
C LYS A 219 12.75 23.40 6.55
N ARG A 220 12.45 22.85 5.38
CA ARG A 220 11.20 23.12 4.65
C ARG A 220 10.17 22.01 4.76
N GLY A 221 10.54 20.83 5.23
CA GLY A 221 9.64 19.68 5.35
C GLY A 221 8.97 19.36 4.01
N SER A 222 7.65 19.23 4.01
CA SER A 222 6.84 18.91 2.83
C SER A 222 6.90 19.97 1.71
N LEU A 223 7.34 21.20 2.00
CA LEU A 223 7.53 22.24 0.98
C LEU A 223 8.82 22.04 0.15
N ALA A 224 9.71 21.15 0.58
CA ALA A 224 10.89 20.74 -0.18
C ALA A 224 10.62 19.41 -0.89
N ASN A 225 9.82 19.50 -1.95
CA ASN A 225 9.39 18.37 -2.75
C ASN A 225 9.99 18.41 -4.18
N SER A 226 9.71 17.38 -4.97
CA SER A 226 10.25 17.19 -6.32
C SER A 226 9.87 18.35 -7.26
N ASP A 227 8.66 18.89 -7.15
CA ASP A 227 8.20 20.06 -7.91
C ASP A 227 9.00 21.32 -7.55
N ALA A 228 9.26 21.55 -6.26
CA ALA A 228 10.10 22.65 -5.80
C ALA A 228 11.53 22.55 -6.36
N LEU A 229 12.11 21.34 -6.35
CA LEU A 229 13.44 21.10 -6.91
C LEU A 229 13.47 21.28 -8.44
N TYR A 230 12.42 20.84 -9.13
CA TYR A 230 12.25 21.05 -10.56
C TYR A 230 12.12 22.53 -10.94
N LYS A 231 11.32 23.30 -10.19
CA LYS A 231 11.21 24.76 -10.33
C LYS A 231 12.54 25.45 -10.10
N PHE A 232 13.36 24.97 -9.16
CA PHE A 232 14.72 25.48 -8.99
C PHE A 232 15.59 25.24 -10.21
N ALA A 233 15.59 24.04 -10.78
CA ALA A 233 16.33 23.74 -12.00
C ALA A 233 15.91 24.68 -13.16
N GLN A 234 14.62 24.98 -13.29
CA GLN A 234 14.12 25.94 -14.28
C GLN A 234 14.65 27.36 -14.04
N LEU A 235 14.64 27.84 -12.78
CA LEU A 235 15.10 29.18 -12.42
C LEU A 235 16.61 29.36 -12.60
N ILE A 236 17.39 28.28 -12.43
CA ILE A 236 18.83 28.28 -12.69
C ILE A 236 19.12 28.43 -14.19
N GLY A 237 18.15 28.10 -15.06
CA GLY A 237 18.27 28.26 -16.51
C GLY A 237 19.11 27.17 -17.18
N ASP A 238 19.48 26.11 -16.46
CA ASP A 238 20.20 24.96 -17.02
C ASP A 238 19.25 24.06 -17.81
N LYS A 239 19.22 24.29 -19.14
CA LYS A 239 18.34 23.55 -20.05
C LYS A 239 18.60 22.04 -20.06
N ASN A 240 19.86 21.62 -19.86
CA ASN A 240 20.22 20.20 -19.87
C ASN A 240 19.70 19.49 -18.62
N LEU A 241 19.86 20.13 -17.45
CA LEU A 241 19.30 19.66 -16.19
C LEU A 241 17.77 19.53 -16.28
N VAL A 242 17.08 20.57 -16.75
CA VAL A 242 15.61 20.58 -16.87
C VAL A 242 15.12 19.50 -17.83
N GLN A 243 15.79 19.30 -18.98
CA GLN A 243 15.42 18.24 -19.93
C GLN A 243 15.62 16.84 -19.35
N LYS A 244 16.69 16.60 -18.60
CA LYS A 244 16.91 15.31 -17.92
C LYS A 244 15.82 15.04 -16.89
N MET A 245 15.49 16.01 -16.03
CA MET A 245 14.42 15.87 -15.05
C MET A 245 13.07 15.60 -15.71
N GLN A 246 12.71 16.30 -16.80
CA GLN A 246 11.48 16.06 -17.55
C GLN A 246 11.40 14.65 -18.17
N LYS A 247 12.49 14.17 -18.79
CA LYS A 247 12.53 12.83 -19.37
C LYS A 247 12.38 11.76 -18.28
N THR A 248 13.07 11.92 -17.17
CA THR A 248 13.00 10.98 -16.05
C THR A 248 11.64 11.00 -15.38
N TYR A 249 10.98 12.16 -15.26
CA TYR A 249 9.59 12.26 -14.79
C TYR A 249 8.63 11.45 -15.66
N LEU A 250 8.71 11.62 -16.98
CA LEU A 250 7.86 10.88 -17.92
C LEU A 250 8.10 9.36 -17.82
N LEU A 251 9.34 8.95 -17.59
CA LEU A 251 9.70 7.56 -17.39
C LEU A 251 9.21 7.03 -16.04
N ALA A 252 9.45 7.75 -14.94
CA ALA A 252 8.98 7.42 -13.59
C ALA A 252 7.45 7.36 -13.52
N ARG A 253 6.75 8.22 -14.27
CA ARG A 253 5.29 8.20 -14.42
C ARG A 253 4.79 6.98 -15.21
N LYS A 254 5.52 6.56 -16.24
CA LYS A 254 5.19 5.36 -17.03
C LYS A 254 5.44 4.07 -16.25
N ILE A 255 6.50 4.03 -15.45
CA ILE A 255 6.90 2.86 -14.66
C ILE A 255 6.25 2.88 -13.25
N ARG A 256 5.60 4.01 -12.87
CA ARG A 256 4.97 4.26 -11.56
C ARG A 256 5.87 3.79 -10.39
N ILE A 257 7.12 4.25 -10.45
CA ILE A 257 8.21 3.95 -9.51
C ILE A 257 7.90 4.47 -8.12
#